data_AF-X1I3H8-F1
#
_entry.id   AF-X1I3H8-F1
#
_cell.length_a   1.000
_cell.length_b   1.000
_cell.length_c   1.000
_cell.angle_alpha   90.00
_cell.angle_beta   90.00
_cell.angle_gamma   90.00
#
_symmetry.space_group_name_H-M   'P 1'
#
loop_
_entity.id
_entity.type
_entity.pdbx_description
1 polymer ?
#
loop_
_entity_poly.entity_id
_entity_poly.type
_entity_poly.pdbx_seq_one_letter_code
_entity_poly.pdbx_strand_id
1 'polypeptide(L)'
;MKQLLALAGCAIILSTIAGCQNADKGVDVIVEGDSQFPQFLVGTWKENKFGWEFVFQPDGTISSAVIDGGKIRVNPARKIAATSLKGWGDAVYELGQWMVQYSPQNRELAVQVVVEHFSLKVGAQGLEGHSTDWFVGPVSADSKTWDTEWYTSRTNIFLTPERTELRHDPNDNPVEFLIFRKQSKTN
;
A
#
# COMPACT_ATOMS: atom_id res chain seq x y z
N MET A 1 19.20 -61.35 12.21
CA MET A 1 18.03 -60.45 12.31
C MET A 1 18.34 -59.22 13.17
N LYS A 2 19.23 -58.31 12.74
CA LYS A 2 19.54 -57.06 13.50
C LYS A 2 19.91 -55.85 12.64
N GLN A 3 19.72 -55.88 11.31
CA GLN A 3 20.18 -54.81 10.41
C GLN A 3 19.09 -54.17 9.53
N LEU A 4 17.81 -54.47 9.77
CA LEU A 4 16.71 -53.98 8.93
C LEU A 4 15.85 -52.87 9.57
N LEU A 5 16.19 -52.39 10.77
CA LEU A 5 15.39 -51.41 11.52
C LEU A 5 15.95 -49.98 11.51
N ALA A 6 17.11 -49.74 10.91
CA ALA A 6 17.78 -48.42 10.99
C ALA A 6 17.47 -47.48 9.80
N LEU A 7 16.84 -47.96 8.72
CA LEU A 7 16.68 -47.19 7.47
C LEU A 7 15.29 -46.58 7.26
N ALA A 8 14.29 -46.92 8.08
CA ALA A 8 12.94 -46.36 7.95
C ALA A 8 12.70 -45.11 8.83
N GLY A 9 13.66 -44.72 9.68
CA GLY A 9 13.53 -43.57 10.60
C GLY A 9 13.95 -42.22 10.00
N CYS A 10 14.74 -42.20 8.92
CA CYS A 10 15.26 -40.95 8.34
C CYS A 10 14.37 -40.33 7.25
N ALA A 11 13.34 -41.04 6.76
CA ALA A 11 12.53 -40.55 5.63
C ALA A 11 11.37 -39.62 6.04
N ILE A 12 11.07 -39.45 7.33
CA ILE A 12 9.92 -38.65 7.80
C ILE A 12 10.34 -37.24 8.30
N ILE A 13 11.64 -36.97 8.45
CA ILE A 13 12.13 -35.70 9.02
C ILE A 13 12.51 -34.66 7.93
N LEU A 14 12.44 -35.00 6.64
CA LEU A 14 12.84 -34.11 5.56
C LEU A 14 11.71 -33.24 4.98
N SER A 15 10.49 -33.32 5.51
CA SER A 15 9.32 -32.63 4.93
C SER A 15 8.98 -31.27 5.57
N THR A 16 9.68 -30.82 6.62
CA THR A 16 9.31 -29.59 7.35
C THR A 16 10.09 -28.35 6.95
N ILE A 17 10.94 -28.42 5.91
CA ILE A 17 11.57 -27.24 5.29
C ILE A 17 10.91 -26.94 3.95
N ALA A 18 9.59 -27.16 3.85
CA ALA A 18 8.79 -26.41 2.90
C ALA A 18 8.85 -24.95 3.36
N GLY A 19 9.93 -24.26 2.96
CA GLY A 19 10.06 -22.83 3.16
C GLY A 19 8.76 -22.22 2.69
N CYS A 20 8.05 -21.57 3.61
CA CYS A 20 7.03 -20.61 3.23
C CYS A 20 7.74 -19.64 2.31
N GLN A 21 7.60 -19.84 0.99
CA GLN A 21 7.75 -18.77 0.03
C GLN A 21 6.76 -17.73 0.52
N ASN A 22 7.26 -16.72 1.22
CA ASN A 22 6.53 -15.49 1.42
C ASN A 22 6.21 -15.03 0.00
N ALA A 23 5.01 -15.34 -0.44
CA ALA A 23 4.48 -14.80 -1.68
C ALA A 23 4.70 -13.29 -1.59
N ASP A 24 5.26 -12.69 -2.63
CA ASP A 24 5.49 -11.25 -2.71
C ASP A 24 4.13 -10.55 -2.50
N LYS A 25 3.86 -10.14 -1.26
CA LYS A 25 2.53 -9.62 -0.85
C LYS A 25 2.36 -8.16 -1.28
N GLY A 26 3.42 -7.52 -1.77
CA GLY A 26 3.47 -6.10 -2.10
C GLY A 26 3.32 -5.15 -0.90
N VAL A 27 3.17 -5.69 0.31
CA VAL A 27 3.01 -4.92 1.56
C VAL A 27 3.80 -5.60 2.68
N ASP A 28 4.74 -4.87 3.27
CA ASP A 28 5.40 -5.27 4.52
C ASP A 28 4.60 -4.76 5.71
N VAL A 29 4.39 -5.63 6.68
CA VAL A 29 3.61 -5.32 7.88
C VAL A 29 4.51 -5.40 9.10
N ILE A 30 4.62 -4.29 9.82
CA ILE A 30 5.42 -4.17 11.04
C ILE A 30 4.47 -3.80 12.18
N VAL A 31 4.38 -4.64 13.20
CA VAL A 31 3.66 -4.31 14.42
C VAL A 31 4.70 -4.19 15.52
N GLU A 32 4.70 -3.07 16.24
CA GLU A 32 5.66 -2.89 17.32
C GLU A 32 5.38 -3.86 18.46
N GLY A 33 6.44 -4.52 18.91
CA GLY A 33 6.38 -5.67 19.83
C GLY A 33 6.00 -6.97 19.11
N ASP A 34 5.88 -8.07 19.87
CA ASP A 34 5.58 -9.39 19.31
C ASP A 34 4.07 -9.63 19.13
N SER A 35 3.33 -8.58 18.75
CA SER A 35 1.86 -8.63 18.67
C SER A 35 1.35 -8.82 17.24
N GLN A 36 0.14 -9.37 17.12
CA GLN A 36 -0.54 -9.50 15.83
C GLN A 36 -1.14 -8.17 15.39
N PHE A 37 -1.38 -8.03 14.08
CA PHE A 37 -2.08 -6.87 13.56
C PHE A 37 -3.48 -6.73 14.20
N PRO A 38 -3.84 -5.57 14.77
CA PRO A 38 -5.06 -5.46 15.56
C PRO A 38 -6.35 -5.65 14.75
N GLN A 39 -7.25 -6.48 15.26
CA GLN A 39 -8.53 -6.77 14.60
C GLN A 39 -9.41 -5.53 14.39
N PHE A 40 -9.28 -4.51 15.24
CA PHE A 40 -10.03 -3.26 15.09
C PHE A 40 -9.53 -2.38 13.94
N LEU A 41 -8.36 -2.64 13.36
CA LEU A 41 -7.88 -1.97 12.15
C LEU A 41 -8.38 -2.64 10.86
N VAL A 42 -8.75 -3.92 10.94
CA VAL A 42 -9.25 -4.68 9.78
C VAL A 42 -10.52 -4.07 9.22
N GLY A 43 -10.57 -3.91 7.90
CA GLY A 43 -11.71 -3.35 7.16
C GLY A 43 -11.33 -2.19 6.24
N THR A 44 -12.36 -1.53 5.71
CA THR A 44 -12.20 -0.40 4.79
C THR A 44 -12.12 0.90 5.55
N TRP A 45 -11.11 1.70 5.25
CA TRP A 45 -10.88 3.05 5.75
C TRP A 45 -10.92 4.01 4.58
N LYS A 46 -11.69 5.08 4.69
CA LYS A 46 -11.90 6.04 3.60
C LYS A 46 -11.88 7.46 4.11
N GLU A 47 -11.20 8.34 3.40
CA GLU A 47 -11.28 9.77 3.59
C GLU A 47 -12.06 10.42 2.42
N ASN A 48 -12.60 11.62 2.65
CA ASN A 48 -13.57 12.26 1.74
C ASN A 48 -13.01 13.46 0.95
N LYS A 49 -11.86 14.01 1.34
CA LYS A 49 -11.23 15.20 0.76
C LYS A 49 -10.53 14.86 -0.56
N PHE A 50 -9.67 13.85 -0.61
CA PHE A 50 -8.88 13.48 -1.80
C PHE A 50 -9.33 12.14 -2.43
N GLY A 51 -10.11 11.35 -1.70
CA GLY A 51 -10.66 10.06 -2.14
C GLY A 51 -9.79 8.84 -1.83
N TRP A 52 -8.81 8.96 -0.94
CA TRP A 52 -8.01 7.82 -0.48
C TRP A 52 -8.89 6.77 0.22
N GLU A 53 -8.56 5.51 -0.03
CA GLU A 53 -9.20 4.37 0.61
C GLU A 53 -8.17 3.26 0.82
N PHE A 54 -8.25 2.55 1.94
CA PHE A 54 -7.44 1.37 2.24
C PHE A 54 -8.33 0.23 2.74
N VAL A 55 -8.03 -1.01 2.32
CA VAL A 55 -8.71 -2.22 2.80
C VAL A 55 -7.69 -3.13 3.49
N PHE A 56 -7.59 -3.01 4.81
CA PHE A 56 -6.70 -3.82 5.64
C PHE A 56 -7.29 -5.21 5.89
N GLN A 57 -6.45 -6.22 5.74
CA GLN A 57 -6.73 -7.63 6.02
C GLN A 57 -6.32 -8.01 7.45
N PRO A 58 -6.74 -9.19 7.96
CA PRO A 58 -6.37 -9.64 9.30
C PRO A 58 -4.87 -9.75 9.56
N ASP A 59 -4.05 -9.93 8.52
CA ASP A 59 -2.59 -9.98 8.64
C ASP A 59 -1.93 -8.59 8.52
N GLY A 60 -2.71 -7.52 8.45
CA GLY A 60 -2.26 -6.13 8.30
C GLY A 60 -1.93 -5.71 6.87
N THR A 61 -1.97 -6.63 5.90
CA THR A 61 -1.73 -6.28 4.51
C THR A 61 -2.89 -5.46 3.93
N ILE A 62 -2.60 -4.71 2.86
CA ILE A 62 -3.59 -3.95 2.11
C ILE A 62 -3.99 -4.74 0.89
N SER A 63 -5.24 -5.20 0.86
CA SER A 63 -5.79 -5.97 -0.27
C SER A 63 -6.29 -5.10 -1.42
N SER A 64 -6.61 -3.84 -1.13
CA SER A 64 -7.05 -2.85 -2.10
C SER A 64 -6.82 -1.45 -1.54
N ALA A 65 -6.45 -0.52 -2.41
CA ALA A 65 -6.44 0.89 -2.10
C ALA A 65 -7.00 1.71 -3.27
N VAL A 66 -7.50 2.91 -2.97
CA VAL A 66 -7.77 3.93 -3.99
C VAL A 66 -6.70 4.99 -3.85
N ILE A 67 -5.91 5.18 -4.90
CA ILE A 67 -4.82 6.18 -4.93
C ILE A 67 -5.27 7.46 -5.65
N ASP A 68 -4.75 8.60 -5.19
CA ASP A 68 -5.06 9.93 -5.72
C ASP A 68 -4.55 10.12 -7.17
N GLY A 69 -5.06 11.14 -7.87
CA GLY A 69 -4.73 11.50 -9.26
C GLY A 69 -5.71 10.94 -10.30
N GLY A 70 -6.42 9.86 -9.98
CA GLY A 70 -7.46 9.30 -10.87
C GLY A 70 -8.56 8.52 -10.15
N LYS A 71 -8.53 8.47 -8.80
CA LYS A 71 -9.38 7.60 -7.98
C LYS A 71 -9.34 6.15 -8.45
N ILE A 72 -8.11 5.68 -8.68
CA ILE A 72 -7.85 4.38 -9.28
C ILE A 72 -7.73 3.36 -8.16
N ARG A 73 -8.52 2.30 -8.27
CA ARG A 73 -8.42 1.18 -7.35
C ARG A 73 -7.28 0.27 -7.77
N VAL A 74 -6.33 0.08 -6.87
CA VAL A 74 -5.16 -0.77 -7.06
C VAL A 74 -5.15 -1.90 -6.04
N ASN A 75 -4.34 -2.93 -6.33
CA ASN A 75 -4.03 -4.02 -5.42
C ASN A 75 -2.50 -4.08 -5.30
N PRO A 76 -1.90 -3.83 -4.12
CA PRO A 76 -0.45 -3.83 -3.94
C PRO A 76 0.25 -5.14 -4.34
N ALA A 77 -0.43 -6.29 -4.19
CA ALA A 77 0.11 -7.57 -4.64
C ALA A 77 0.13 -7.71 -6.18
N ARG A 78 -0.50 -6.77 -6.91
CA ARG A 78 -0.44 -6.66 -8.37
C ARG A 78 0.40 -5.43 -8.73
N LYS A 79 1.66 -5.66 -9.07
CA LYS A 79 2.64 -4.61 -9.39
C LYS A 79 2.22 -3.64 -10.48
N ILE A 80 1.26 -4.00 -11.34
CA ILE A 80 0.78 -3.13 -12.42
C ILE A 80 -0.73 -2.94 -12.31
N ALA A 81 -1.17 -1.70 -12.31
CA ALA A 81 -2.56 -1.30 -12.49
C ALA A 81 -2.70 -0.40 -13.72
N ALA A 82 -3.59 -0.76 -14.63
CA ALA A 82 -3.89 0.02 -15.82
C ALA A 82 -5.39 0.34 -15.90
N THR A 83 -5.73 1.54 -16.33
CA THR A 83 -7.11 1.97 -16.52
C THR A 83 -7.24 2.96 -17.66
N SER A 84 -8.40 2.98 -18.30
CA SER A 84 -8.74 4.03 -19.26
C SER A 84 -9.44 5.17 -18.54
N LEU A 85 -8.88 6.37 -18.61
CA LEU A 85 -9.43 7.59 -18.06
C LEU A 85 -10.43 8.17 -19.07
N LYS A 86 -11.70 8.30 -18.65
CA LYS A 86 -12.77 8.83 -19.51
C LYS A 86 -12.39 10.22 -20.05
N GLY A 87 -12.09 10.29 -21.35
CA GLY A 87 -11.71 11.54 -22.03
C GLY A 87 -10.24 11.95 -21.88
N TRP A 88 -9.43 11.17 -21.16
CA TRP A 88 -8.02 11.51 -20.85
C TRP A 88 -7.04 10.37 -21.20
N GLY A 89 -7.46 9.43 -22.06
CA GLY A 89 -6.62 8.33 -22.54
C GLY A 89 -6.38 7.25 -21.49
N ASP A 90 -5.15 6.75 -21.40
CA ASP A 90 -4.80 5.61 -20.56
C ASP A 90 -3.84 5.99 -19.44
N ALA A 91 -4.02 5.38 -18.28
CA ALA A 91 -3.13 5.52 -17.13
C ALA A 91 -2.61 4.15 -16.70
N VAL A 92 -1.29 4.07 -16.49
CA VAL A 92 -0.59 2.88 -16.02
C VAL A 92 0.20 3.26 -14.78
N TYR A 93 0.12 2.41 -13.75
CA TYR A 93 0.80 2.55 -12.47
C TYR A 93 1.57 1.27 -12.19
N GLU A 94 2.85 1.43 -11.92
CA GLU A 94 3.75 0.40 -11.41
C GLU A 94 3.95 0.65 -9.91
N LEU A 95 3.50 -0.30 -9.11
CA LEU A 95 3.51 -0.22 -7.66
C LEU A 95 4.82 -0.82 -7.12
N GLY A 96 5.43 -0.10 -6.20
CA GLY A 96 6.57 -0.61 -5.42
C GLY A 96 6.12 -1.38 -4.18
N GLN A 97 7.09 -1.67 -3.33
CA GLN A 97 6.82 -2.26 -2.01
C GLN A 97 6.15 -1.24 -1.10
N TRP A 98 4.99 -1.59 -0.53
CA TRP A 98 4.29 -0.76 0.45
C TRP A 98 4.62 -1.21 1.86
N MET A 99 4.30 -0.37 2.84
CA MET A 99 4.50 -0.69 4.24
C MET A 99 3.29 -0.27 5.08
N VAL A 100 2.97 -1.09 6.08
CA VAL A 100 2.04 -0.78 7.15
C VAL A 100 2.77 -0.98 8.47
N GLN A 101 2.82 0.07 9.30
CA GLN A 101 3.37 0.00 10.65
C GLN A 101 2.29 0.35 11.68
N TYR A 102 2.23 -0.40 12.77
CA TYR A 102 1.35 -0.09 13.89
C TYR A 102 2.07 -0.11 15.24
N SER A 103 1.92 0.97 16.01
CA SER A 103 2.39 1.07 17.40
C SER A 103 1.21 0.97 18.38
N PRO A 104 1.09 -0.11 19.16
CA PRO A 104 0.03 -0.24 20.16
C PRO A 104 0.11 0.79 21.29
N GLN A 105 1.32 1.26 21.61
CA GLN A 105 1.60 2.18 22.73
C GLN A 105 0.90 3.52 22.53
N ASN A 106 0.99 4.06 21.31
CA ASN A 106 0.42 5.36 20.93
C ASN A 106 -0.86 5.21 20.08
N ARG A 107 -1.27 3.98 19.77
CA ARG A 107 -2.29 3.65 18.77
C ARG A 107 -2.02 4.30 17.41
N GLU A 108 -0.76 4.46 17.05
CA GLU A 108 -0.34 5.11 15.81
C GLU A 108 -0.31 4.10 14.66
N LEU A 109 -0.95 4.46 13.55
CA LEU A 109 -0.93 3.72 12.30
C LEU A 109 -0.17 4.54 11.26
N ALA A 110 0.82 3.92 10.63
CA ALA A 110 1.55 4.48 9.51
C ALA A 110 1.37 3.60 8.26
N VAL A 111 1.12 4.22 7.11
CA VAL A 111 1.05 3.56 5.81
C VAL A 111 1.96 4.29 4.84
N GLN A 112 2.84 3.55 4.17
CA GLN A 112 3.63 4.01 3.05
C GLN A 112 3.11 3.39 1.76
N VAL A 113 2.75 4.24 0.79
CA VAL A 113 2.32 3.86 -0.55
C VAL A 113 3.42 4.27 -1.52
N VAL A 114 3.95 3.30 -2.27
CA VAL A 114 4.99 3.55 -3.28
C VAL A 114 4.43 3.29 -4.67
N VAL A 115 4.52 4.30 -5.52
CA VAL A 115 4.30 4.20 -6.97
C VAL A 115 5.66 4.43 -7.63
N GLU A 116 6.31 3.33 -8.04
CA GLU A 116 7.63 3.36 -8.67
C GLU A 116 7.61 4.08 -10.01
N HIS A 117 6.51 3.94 -10.74
CA HIS A 117 6.29 4.64 -11.99
C HIS A 117 4.80 4.84 -12.24
N PHE A 118 4.41 6.02 -12.70
CA PHE A 118 3.11 6.23 -13.30
C PHE A 118 3.28 6.89 -14.68
N SER A 119 2.37 6.55 -15.59
CA SER A 119 2.28 7.14 -16.93
C SER A 119 0.81 7.41 -17.25
N LEU A 120 0.47 8.68 -17.44
CA LEU A 120 -0.83 9.13 -17.93
C LEU A 120 -0.65 9.68 -19.34
N LYS A 121 -1.36 9.12 -20.32
CA LYS A 121 -1.25 9.54 -21.73
C LYS A 121 -2.55 10.16 -22.21
N VAL A 122 -2.48 11.40 -22.68
CA VAL A 122 -3.60 12.18 -23.22
C VAL A 122 -3.28 12.61 -24.65
N GLY A 123 -3.74 11.84 -25.63
CA GLY A 123 -3.41 12.10 -27.04
C GLY A 123 -1.90 12.01 -27.29
N ALA A 124 -1.29 13.09 -27.79
CA ALA A 124 0.16 13.19 -28.02
C ALA A 124 0.95 13.71 -26.81
N GLN A 125 0.26 14.02 -25.71
CA GLN A 125 0.86 14.53 -24.48
C GLN A 125 0.73 13.49 -23.35
N GLY A 126 1.44 13.72 -22.26
CA GLY A 126 1.33 12.86 -21.09
C GLY A 126 2.04 13.40 -19.86
N LEU A 127 1.92 12.64 -18.79
CA LEU A 127 2.56 12.88 -17.52
C LEU A 127 3.16 11.56 -17.03
N GLU A 128 4.46 11.57 -16.77
CA GLU A 128 5.18 10.46 -16.15
C GLU A 128 5.71 10.88 -14.79
N GLY A 129 6.02 9.92 -13.93
CA GLY A 129 6.64 10.21 -12.66
C GLY A 129 6.67 9.04 -11.71
N HIS A 130 6.97 9.34 -10.46
CA HIS A 130 6.91 8.41 -9.34
C HIS A 130 6.44 9.16 -8.10
N SER A 131 5.86 8.45 -7.14
CA SER A 131 5.49 9.04 -5.86
C SER A 131 5.70 8.07 -4.70
N THR A 132 5.91 8.64 -3.53
CA THR A 132 5.78 7.95 -2.26
C THR A 132 4.90 8.79 -1.35
N ASP A 133 3.83 8.19 -0.87
CA ASP A 133 2.87 8.83 0.02
C ASP A 133 2.97 8.19 1.41
N TRP A 134 3.08 9.02 2.45
CA TRP A 134 3.07 8.59 3.83
C TRP A 134 1.84 9.12 4.53
N PHE A 135 1.18 8.24 5.27
CA PHE A 135 0.00 8.51 6.07
C PHE A 135 0.33 8.10 7.50
N VAL A 136 0.44 9.05 8.43
CA VAL A 136 0.85 8.75 9.81
C VAL A 136 -0.10 9.41 10.80
N GLY A 137 -0.54 8.66 11.81
CA GLY A 137 -1.19 9.28 12.96
C GLY A 137 -2.05 8.31 13.78
N PRO A 138 -2.69 8.81 14.85
CA PRO A 138 -3.38 7.97 15.82
C PRO A 138 -4.73 7.48 15.32
N VAL A 139 -5.06 6.24 15.67
CA VAL A 139 -6.40 5.68 15.54
C VAL A 139 -7.19 5.95 16.82
N SER A 140 -8.38 6.54 16.67
CA SER A 140 -9.25 6.94 17.76
C SER A 140 -9.50 5.80 18.75
N ALA A 141 -9.77 6.14 20.01
CA ALA A 141 -10.04 5.15 21.05
C ALA A 141 -11.24 4.25 20.71
N ASP A 142 -12.26 4.80 20.04
CA ASP A 142 -13.43 4.05 19.58
C ASP A 142 -13.20 3.29 18.26
N SER A 143 -11.99 3.39 17.69
CA SER A 143 -11.54 2.69 16.49
C SER A 143 -12.38 2.99 15.23
N LYS A 144 -12.94 4.20 15.16
CA LYS A 144 -13.76 4.66 14.02
C LYS A 144 -13.07 5.68 13.13
N THR A 145 -12.11 6.43 13.68
CA THR A 145 -11.36 7.42 12.91
C THR A 145 -9.86 7.19 13.04
N TRP A 146 -9.15 7.59 12.01
CA TRP A 146 -7.70 7.65 11.96
C TRP A 146 -7.36 9.05 11.48
N ASP A 147 -6.80 9.83 12.38
CA ASP A 147 -6.39 11.21 12.13
C ASP A 147 -4.95 11.16 11.62
N THR A 148 -4.72 11.71 10.44
CA THR A 148 -3.54 11.36 9.63
C THR A 148 -2.86 12.61 9.09
N GLU A 149 -1.57 12.72 9.30
CA GLU A 149 -0.66 13.57 8.54
C GLU A 149 -0.31 12.86 7.23
N TRP A 150 -0.55 13.55 6.11
CA TRP A 150 -0.23 13.09 4.77
C TRP A 150 0.91 13.92 4.18
N TYR A 151 1.95 13.22 3.74
CA TYR A 151 3.10 13.78 3.04
C TYR A 151 3.34 13.00 1.75
N THR A 152 3.63 13.69 0.64
CA THR A 152 3.92 13.05 -0.66
C THR A 152 5.30 13.46 -1.16
N SER A 153 6.19 12.53 -1.46
CA SER A 153 7.38 12.83 -2.27
C SER A 153 7.07 12.45 -3.71
N ARG A 154 7.18 13.39 -4.65
CA ARG A 154 6.79 13.16 -6.05
C ARG A 154 7.73 13.83 -7.03
N THR A 155 8.04 13.11 -8.11
CA THR A 155 8.63 13.68 -9.33
C THR A 155 7.61 13.60 -10.45
N ASN A 156 7.44 14.69 -11.21
CA ASN A 156 6.53 14.77 -12.34
C ASN A 156 7.29 15.21 -13.60
N ILE A 157 7.01 14.55 -14.71
CA ILE A 157 7.63 14.81 -16.01
C ILE A 157 6.52 14.97 -17.04
N PHE A 158 6.40 16.16 -17.61
CA PHE A 158 5.49 16.40 -18.73
C PHE A 158 6.08 15.86 -20.01
N LEU A 159 5.30 15.00 -20.67
CA LEU A 159 5.54 14.54 -22.02
C LEU A 159 4.84 15.51 -22.97
N THR A 160 5.58 16.51 -23.43
CA THR A 160 5.24 17.28 -24.63
C THR A 160 6.27 16.92 -25.71
N PRO A 161 6.27 17.51 -26.93
CA PRO A 161 7.35 17.30 -27.89
C PRO A 161 8.76 17.49 -27.28
N GLU A 162 8.88 18.31 -26.23
CA GLU A 162 10.06 18.38 -25.36
C GLU A 162 9.71 17.86 -23.95
N ARG A 163 10.48 16.87 -23.46
CA ARG A 163 10.34 16.31 -22.11
C ARG A 163 10.76 17.36 -21.08
N THR A 164 9.86 17.77 -20.21
CA THR A 164 10.13 18.78 -19.18
C THR A 164 9.84 18.22 -17.80
N GLU A 165 10.86 18.17 -16.95
CA GLU A 165 10.69 17.85 -15.53
C GLU A 165 10.12 19.06 -14.78
N LEU A 166 9.06 18.85 -14.02
CA LEU A 166 8.53 19.85 -13.11
C LEU A 166 9.36 19.85 -11.85
N ARG A 167 10.22 20.86 -11.72
CA ARG A 167 10.90 21.12 -10.47
C ARG A 167 9.87 21.55 -9.44
N HIS A 168 9.72 20.75 -8.39
CA HIS A 168 9.03 21.17 -7.18
C HIS A 168 9.99 21.97 -6.31
N ASP A 169 9.53 23.08 -5.74
CA ASP A 169 10.21 23.66 -4.59
C ASP A 169 10.05 22.65 -3.43
N PRO A 170 11.14 22.24 -2.75
CA PRO A 170 11.05 21.38 -1.57
C PRO A 170 10.14 21.95 -0.46
N ASN A 171 9.91 23.27 -0.45
CA ASN A 171 9.04 23.97 0.49
C ASN A 171 7.56 24.02 0.03
N ASP A 172 7.25 23.63 -1.22
CA ASP A 172 5.89 23.66 -1.79
C ASP A 172 5.08 22.39 -1.50
N ASN A 173 5.55 21.54 -0.58
CA ASN A 173 4.89 20.30 -0.23
C ASN A 173 4.35 20.33 1.21
N PRO A 174 3.23 21.03 1.44
CA PRO A 174 2.65 21.13 2.77
C PRO A 174 2.18 19.76 3.25
N VAL A 175 2.38 19.50 4.55
CA VAL A 175 1.71 18.38 5.21
C VAL A 175 0.21 18.65 5.22
N GLU A 176 -0.56 17.70 4.71
CA GLU A 176 -2.01 17.74 4.68
C GLU A 176 -2.58 16.91 5.83
N PHE A 177 -3.67 17.36 6.44
CA PHE A 177 -4.35 16.61 7.50
C PHE A 177 -5.61 15.94 6.97
N LEU A 178 -5.67 14.62 7.08
CA LEU A 178 -6.76 13.77 6.62
C LEU A 178 -7.43 13.08 7.82
N ILE A 179 -8.72 12.78 7.67
CA ILE A 179 -9.45 11.94 8.61
C ILE A 179 -10.04 10.77 7.84
N PHE A 180 -9.45 9.60 8.03
CA PHE A 180 -10.02 8.36 7.54
C PHE A 180 -11.11 7.88 8.48
N ARG A 181 -12.24 7.47 7.90
CA ARG A 181 -13.35 6.88 8.63
C ARG A 181 -13.47 5.41 8.28
N LYS A 182 -13.59 4.58 9.31
CA LYS A 182 -13.87 3.17 9.14
C LYS A 182 -15.28 3.01 8.56
N GLN A 183 -15.38 2.28 7.46
CA GLN A 183 -16.66 2.01 6.82
C GLN A 183 -17.35 0.84 7.52
N SER A 184 -18.66 0.95 7.71
CA SER A 184 -19.49 -0.17 8.14
C SER A 184 -19.43 -1.28 7.09
N LYS A 185 -19.41 -2.55 7.51
CA LYS A 185 -19.64 -3.65 6.57
C LYS A 185 -21.01 -3.46 5.94
N THR A 186 -21.07 -3.16 4.65
CA THR A 186 -22.28 -3.32 3.86
C THR A 186 -22.58 -4.81 3.79
N ASN A 187 -23.69 -5.22 4.41
CA ASN A 187 -24.26 -6.56 4.25
C ASN A 187 -24.78 -6.76 2.84
#